data_AF-A0A7C5L1Z6-F1
#
_entry.id   AF-A0A7C5L1Z6-F1
#
_cell.length_a   1.000
_cell.length_b   1.000
_cell.length_c   1.000
_cell.angle_alpha   90.00
_cell.angle_beta   90.00
_cell.angle_gamma   90.00
#
_symmetry.space_group_name_H-M   'P 1'
#
loop_
_entity.id
_entity.type
_entity.pdbx_description
1 polymer ?
#
loop_
_entity_poly.entity_id
_entity_poly.type
_entity_poly.pdbx_seq_one_letter_code
_entity_poly.pdbx_strand_id
1 'polypeptide(L)'
;MKYLQRKKIVYLSVVAAMLLGLAACGGGGSSSSSVITYSTTSNKGDYSEWTLVGSSLNAIWNVENDTGGIDYTYNLVATCSAEAADGTRSCAIDAAASNCNAGLITCPDSPSGSFDLMDVPGVALFVHTSGVTFGSDQLHVGLAKNSGACSDDVTGDYTFIRTGLGLDQNFGMFRSDTNFVSVVHSDFGFDNGGVGTATPTIMYRSGRDSETFGDGGCSDGVRTRTDMGGTDTFRAMITQSGLFLLDLPASQGGMVAFKTDKAATLADFASKRFKGISFPDNSGPELISATSGTMSTGPDQVAIAADIGASTMNLNIRALATTTTIGSMTSPAYPDFTTTPVMDASAPGPFSSNPLAATYPTTASIPGMFKFETGLADKGRVIAVAMKFNNKLIVTGMVYNHRDTSDTNPSTGLNFSENNLYNTGNFILFEK
;
A
#
# COMPACT_ATOMS: atom_id res chain seq x y z
N MET A 1 41.03 3.13 -51.91
CA MET A 1 40.99 2.68 -53.31
C MET A 1 40.49 1.23 -53.35
N LYS A 2 39.46 0.95 -54.17
CA LYS A 2 39.18 -0.27 -54.97
C LYS A 2 39.39 -1.66 -54.32
N TYR A 3 38.54 -2.70 -54.39
CA TYR A 3 37.24 -3.01 -54.98
C TYR A 3 37.00 -4.54 -54.74
N LEU A 4 35.74 -5.01 -54.78
CA LEU A 4 35.27 -6.39 -55.12
C LEU A 4 35.45 -7.47 -54.02
N GLN A 5 34.53 -8.43 -53.76
CA GLN A 5 33.30 -8.84 -54.45
C GLN A 5 32.41 -9.78 -53.58
N ARG A 6 31.09 -9.55 -53.66
CA ARG A 6 29.95 -10.50 -53.83
C ARG A 6 30.03 -11.92 -53.23
N LYS A 7 28.95 -12.30 -52.52
CA LYS A 7 27.91 -13.21 -53.05
C LYS A 7 26.57 -13.09 -52.29
N LYS A 8 25.50 -12.90 -53.07
CA LYS A 8 24.08 -13.00 -52.72
C LYS A 8 23.66 -14.47 -52.70
N ILE A 9 22.68 -14.82 -51.86
CA ILE A 9 21.60 -15.72 -52.26
C ILE A 9 20.28 -15.03 -51.90
N VAL A 10 19.43 -14.94 -52.92
CA VAL A 10 18.04 -14.44 -52.94
C VAL A 10 17.19 -15.62 -53.38
N TYR A 11 16.05 -15.83 -52.71
CA TYR A 11 14.74 -16.28 -53.24
C TYR A 11 13.74 -15.91 -52.12
N LEU A 12 12.83 -14.92 -52.23
CA LEU A 12 11.69 -14.75 -53.16
C LEU A 12 10.88 -16.06 -53.25
N SER A 13 9.60 -16.17 -52.87
CA SER A 13 8.44 -15.37 -53.32
C SER A 13 7.19 -15.79 -52.48
N VAL A 14 6.30 -14.87 -52.03
CA VAL A 14 4.97 -14.52 -52.63
C VAL A 14 3.90 -15.60 -52.30
N VAL A 15 2.77 -15.36 -51.60
CA VAL A 15 1.51 -14.64 -51.94
C VAL A 15 0.67 -14.57 -50.63
N ALA A 16 0.37 -13.40 -50.05
CA ALA A 16 -0.87 -12.61 -50.15
C ALA A 16 -2.23 -13.32 -49.90
N ALA A 17 -2.86 -12.92 -48.79
CA ALA A 17 -4.31 -12.70 -48.59
C ALA A 17 -5.32 -13.83 -48.85
N MET A 18 -5.96 -14.30 -47.78
CA MET A 18 -7.42 -14.36 -47.71
C MET A 18 -7.90 -13.94 -46.31
N LEU A 19 -8.78 -12.94 -46.33
CA LEU A 19 -9.49 -12.37 -45.20
C LEU A 19 -10.90 -13.01 -45.17
N LEU A 20 -11.46 -13.11 -43.96
CA LEU A 20 -12.86 -13.34 -43.59
C LEU A 20 -13.32 -14.79 -43.32
N GLY A 21 -13.35 -15.12 -42.03
CA GLY A 21 -14.61 -15.33 -41.31
C GLY A 21 -15.08 -16.77 -41.12
N LEU A 22 -15.02 -17.25 -39.88
CA LEU A 22 -16.14 -17.90 -39.17
C LEU A 22 -15.79 -18.08 -37.68
N ALA A 23 -16.82 -17.95 -36.85
CA ALA A 23 -16.80 -17.89 -35.40
C ALA A 23 -16.72 -19.28 -34.73
N ALA A 24 -16.30 -19.23 -33.46
CA ALA A 24 -16.63 -20.11 -32.33
C ALA A 24 -16.19 -21.59 -32.35
N CYS A 25 -15.21 -21.93 -31.50
CA CYS A 25 -15.38 -22.77 -30.30
C CYS A 25 -14.03 -23.25 -29.75
N GLY A 26 -13.93 -23.28 -28.42
CA GLY A 26 -13.18 -24.33 -27.70
C GLY A 26 -11.66 -24.20 -27.68
N GLY A 27 -11.14 -23.41 -26.76
CA GLY A 27 -9.74 -23.45 -26.36
C GLY A 27 -9.64 -23.17 -24.86
N GLY A 28 -10.13 -24.12 -24.05
CA GLY A 28 -9.95 -24.10 -22.60
C GLY A 28 -8.46 -24.15 -22.28
N GLY A 29 -7.89 -23.00 -21.95
CA GLY A 29 -6.61 -22.95 -21.27
C GLY A 29 -6.79 -23.61 -19.91
N SER A 30 -6.24 -24.81 -19.75
CA SER A 30 -5.99 -25.35 -18.41
C SER A 30 -5.00 -24.42 -17.73
N SER A 31 -5.53 -23.47 -16.97
CA SER A 31 -4.76 -22.80 -15.94
C SER A 31 -4.46 -23.87 -14.89
N SER A 32 -3.25 -24.42 -14.88
CA SER A 32 -2.72 -25.03 -13.67
C SER A 32 -2.87 -23.99 -12.57
N SER A 33 -3.72 -24.26 -11.58
CA SER A 33 -3.94 -23.37 -10.44
C SER A 33 -2.61 -23.19 -9.72
N SER A 34 -1.93 -22.07 -9.94
CA SER A 34 -0.72 -21.74 -9.18
C SER A 34 -1.13 -21.61 -7.72
N VAL A 35 -0.51 -22.42 -6.86
CA VAL A 35 -0.65 -22.30 -5.41
C VAL A 35 0.06 -21.02 -5.01
N ILE A 36 -0.67 -20.07 -4.42
CA ILE A 36 -0.11 -18.82 -3.92
C ILE A 36 -0.35 -18.77 -2.42
N THR A 37 0.73 -18.64 -1.66
CA THR A 37 0.70 -18.38 -0.23
C THR A 37 0.97 -16.90 0.00
N TYR A 38 0.18 -16.26 0.85
CA TYR A 38 0.34 -14.87 1.26
C TYR A 38 0.67 -14.83 2.75
N SER A 39 1.66 -14.02 3.13
CA SER A 39 1.95 -13.73 4.53
C SER A 39 1.27 -12.41 4.89
N THR A 40 0.48 -12.40 5.95
CA THR A 40 -0.33 -11.24 6.39
C THR A 40 -0.06 -10.88 7.84
N THR A 41 -0.22 -9.61 8.17
CA THR A 41 -0.39 -9.12 9.54
C THR A 41 -1.79 -8.53 9.71
N SER A 42 -2.36 -8.63 10.90
CA SER A 42 -3.66 -8.03 11.21
C SER A 42 -3.53 -6.67 11.92
N ASN A 43 -4.61 -5.91 11.94
CA ASN A 43 -4.74 -4.70 12.77
C ASN A 43 -4.66 -4.95 14.28
N LYS A 44 -4.49 -6.20 14.71
CA LYS A 44 -4.25 -6.60 16.10
C LYS A 44 -2.83 -7.09 16.36
N GLY A 45 -1.99 -7.16 15.34
CA GLY A 45 -0.67 -7.76 15.48
C GLY A 45 -0.68 -9.29 15.30
N ASP A 46 -1.74 -9.90 14.78
CA ASP A 46 -1.70 -11.33 14.47
C ASP A 46 -0.89 -11.59 13.20
N TYR A 47 -0.19 -12.73 13.14
CA TYR A 47 0.45 -13.21 11.91
C TYR A 47 -0.39 -14.33 11.27
N SER A 48 -0.46 -14.36 9.94
CA SER A 48 -1.11 -15.49 9.26
C SER A 48 -0.51 -15.78 7.88
N GLU A 49 -0.56 -17.05 7.50
CA GLU A 49 -0.27 -17.52 6.15
C GLU A 49 -1.55 -18.02 5.48
N TRP A 50 -1.90 -17.46 4.33
CA TRP A 50 -3.10 -17.81 3.58
C TRP A 50 -2.72 -18.40 2.24
N THR A 51 -3.12 -19.63 1.98
CA THR A 51 -2.85 -20.34 0.73
C THR A 51 -4.13 -20.51 -0.07
N LEU A 52 -4.22 -19.83 -1.22
CA LEU A 52 -5.36 -19.88 -2.12
C LEU A 52 -5.07 -20.76 -3.34
N VAL A 53 -5.92 -21.76 -3.57
CA VAL A 53 -5.86 -22.68 -4.72
C VAL A 53 -7.25 -22.77 -5.36
N GLY A 54 -7.47 -21.99 -6.41
CA GLY A 54 -8.79 -21.87 -7.02
C GLY A 54 -9.79 -21.26 -6.02
N SER A 55 -10.80 -22.03 -5.63
CA SER A 55 -11.77 -21.64 -4.59
C SER A 55 -11.41 -22.17 -3.19
N SER A 56 -10.40 -23.05 -3.06
CA SER A 56 -10.00 -23.58 -1.76
C SER A 56 -8.99 -22.64 -1.10
N LEU A 57 -9.24 -22.28 0.16
CA LEU A 57 -8.35 -21.49 0.98
C LEU A 57 -7.96 -22.28 2.22
N ASN A 58 -6.66 -22.36 2.50
CA ASN A 58 -6.14 -22.86 3.76
C ASN A 58 -5.39 -21.74 4.46
N ALA A 59 -5.53 -21.62 5.77
CA ALA A 59 -4.78 -20.62 6.53
C ALA A 59 -4.19 -21.17 7.82
N ILE A 60 -3.01 -20.70 8.16
CA ILE A 60 -2.42 -20.84 9.49
C ILE A 60 -2.39 -19.43 10.08
N TRP A 61 -3.16 -19.19 11.14
CA TRP A 61 -3.28 -17.89 11.78
C TRP A 61 -2.83 -18.00 13.24
N ASN A 62 -1.71 -17.36 13.55
CA ASN A 62 -1.17 -17.23 14.90
C ASN A 62 -1.74 -15.97 15.55
N VAL A 63 -2.52 -16.17 16.62
CA VAL A 63 -2.95 -15.05 17.47
C VAL A 63 -1.83 -14.74 18.45
N GLU A 64 -1.34 -13.51 18.38
CA GLU A 64 -0.19 -13.06 19.15
C GLU A 64 -0.64 -12.13 20.28
N ASN A 65 0.02 -12.26 21.44
CA ASN A 65 -0.16 -11.31 22.53
C ASN A 65 0.84 -10.14 22.41
N ASP A 66 0.70 -9.14 23.28
CA ASP A 66 1.53 -7.94 23.29
C ASP A 66 3.04 -8.20 23.47
N THR A 67 3.44 -9.41 23.89
CA THR A 67 4.84 -9.82 24.01
C THR A 67 5.39 -10.54 22.77
N GLY A 68 4.57 -10.73 21.73
CA GLY A 68 4.88 -11.53 20.55
C GLY A 68 4.78 -13.05 20.78
N GLY A 69 4.25 -13.47 21.92
CA GLY A 69 3.98 -14.88 22.20
C GLY A 69 2.72 -15.35 21.47
N ILE A 70 2.76 -16.57 20.93
CA ILE A 70 1.58 -17.17 20.27
C ILE A 70 0.65 -17.73 21.35
N ASP A 71 -0.50 -17.08 21.55
CA ASP A 71 -1.50 -17.53 22.51
C ASP A 71 -2.20 -18.80 22.01
N TYR A 72 -2.58 -18.83 20.73
CA TYR A 72 -3.12 -20.00 20.05
C TYR A 72 -3.03 -19.85 18.52
N THR A 73 -3.17 -20.95 17.80
CA THR A 73 -3.11 -21.00 16.33
C THR A 73 -4.39 -21.58 15.75
N TYR A 74 -5.02 -20.85 14.82
CA TYR A 74 -6.09 -21.37 13.99
C TYR A 74 -5.55 -22.00 12.71
N ASN A 75 -5.95 -23.23 12.43
CA ASN A 75 -5.81 -23.84 11.12
C ASN A 75 -7.17 -23.79 10.43
N LEU A 76 -7.32 -22.88 9.48
CA LEU A 76 -8.56 -22.66 8.76
C LEU A 76 -8.57 -23.41 7.44
N VAL A 77 -9.66 -24.09 7.16
CA VAL A 77 -10.00 -24.61 5.84
C VAL A 77 -11.29 -23.93 5.41
N ALA A 78 -11.28 -23.27 4.26
CA ALA A 78 -12.43 -22.53 3.76
C ALA A 78 -12.61 -22.73 2.25
N THR A 79 -13.85 -22.51 1.80
CA THR A 79 -14.18 -22.45 0.37
C THR A 79 -14.72 -21.07 0.04
N CYS A 80 -14.08 -20.40 -0.92
CA CYS A 80 -14.39 -19.05 -1.33
C CYS A 80 -15.21 -19.04 -2.63
N SER A 81 -16.12 -18.07 -2.72
CA SER A 81 -16.93 -17.84 -3.90
C SER A 81 -16.09 -17.40 -5.10
N ALA A 82 -16.74 -17.33 -6.26
CA ALA A 82 -16.24 -16.50 -7.35
C ALA A 82 -16.13 -15.04 -6.89
N GLU A 83 -15.23 -14.29 -7.51
CA GLU A 83 -15.09 -12.85 -7.29
C GLU A 83 -16.39 -12.14 -7.69
N ALA A 84 -16.95 -11.37 -6.77
CA ALA A 84 -18.10 -10.51 -6.99
C ALA A 84 -17.72 -9.27 -7.82
N ALA A 85 -18.73 -8.52 -8.26
CA ALA A 85 -18.52 -7.33 -9.09
C ALA A 85 -17.68 -6.23 -8.38
N ASP A 86 -17.69 -6.22 -7.06
CA ASP A 86 -16.91 -5.33 -6.20
C ASP A 86 -15.46 -5.80 -5.94
N GLY A 87 -15.09 -7.00 -6.40
CA GLY A 87 -13.76 -7.58 -6.21
C GLY A 87 -13.62 -8.45 -4.95
N THR A 88 -14.67 -8.57 -4.15
CA THR A 88 -14.67 -9.43 -2.97
C THR A 88 -14.96 -10.89 -3.33
N ARG A 89 -14.46 -11.81 -2.52
CA ARG A 89 -14.95 -13.19 -2.46
C ARG A 89 -15.38 -13.47 -1.04
N SER A 90 -16.53 -14.12 -0.87
CA SER A 90 -16.96 -14.58 0.44
C SER A 90 -16.50 -16.01 0.64
N CYS A 91 -15.85 -16.28 1.77
CA CYS A 91 -15.36 -17.60 2.15
C CYS A 91 -16.15 -18.19 3.30
N ALA A 92 -16.62 -19.41 3.13
CA ALA A 92 -17.23 -20.19 4.20
C ALA A 92 -16.19 -21.14 4.82
N ILE A 93 -16.05 -21.09 6.14
CA ILE A 93 -15.16 -21.96 6.91
C ILE A 93 -15.79 -23.35 7.03
N ASP A 94 -15.02 -24.37 6.66
CA ASP A 94 -15.34 -25.75 6.98
C ASP A 94 -14.93 -26.02 8.43
N ALA A 95 -15.89 -25.91 9.35
CA ALA A 95 -15.66 -26.10 10.78
C ALA A 95 -15.21 -27.53 11.14
N ALA A 96 -15.50 -28.53 10.30
CA ALA A 96 -15.09 -29.92 10.56
C ALA A 96 -13.64 -30.18 10.15
N ALA A 97 -13.16 -29.45 9.13
CA ALA A 97 -11.77 -29.52 8.66
C ALA A 97 -10.85 -28.49 9.35
N SER A 98 -11.43 -27.45 9.96
CA SER A 98 -10.71 -26.42 10.70
C SER A 98 -10.48 -26.82 12.16
N ASN A 99 -9.42 -26.31 12.78
CA ASN A 99 -9.15 -26.53 14.19
C ASN A 99 -8.42 -25.35 14.83
N CYS A 100 -8.40 -25.34 16.17
CA CYS A 100 -7.56 -24.46 16.95
C CYS A 100 -6.61 -25.30 17.80
N ASN A 101 -5.33 -24.94 17.79
CA ASN A 101 -4.30 -25.51 18.64
C ASN A 101 -3.91 -24.50 19.72
N ALA A 102 -3.97 -24.92 20.98
CA ALA A 102 -3.55 -24.10 22.10
C ALA A 102 -2.05 -23.81 22.04
N GLY A 103 -1.67 -22.57 22.32
CA GLY A 103 -0.29 -22.12 22.52
C GLY A 103 -0.07 -21.84 24.00
N LEU A 104 0.20 -20.57 24.33
CA LEU A 104 0.29 -20.10 25.72
C LEU A 104 -1.06 -20.10 26.45
N ILE A 105 -2.16 -19.99 25.71
CA ILE A 105 -3.53 -19.97 26.24
C ILE A 105 -4.37 -21.04 25.53
N THR A 106 -5.40 -21.54 26.21
CA THR A 106 -6.37 -22.46 25.62
C THR A 106 -7.18 -21.77 24.53
N CYS A 107 -7.44 -22.49 23.44
CA CYS A 107 -8.32 -22.03 22.37
C CYS A 107 -9.68 -21.57 22.93
N PRO A 108 -10.11 -20.35 22.63
CA PRO A 108 -11.40 -19.86 23.09
C PRO A 108 -12.54 -20.63 22.42
N ASP A 109 -12.45 -20.88 21.12
CA ASP A 109 -13.47 -21.56 20.32
C ASP A 109 -12.86 -22.30 19.10
N SER A 110 -13.67 -23.15 18.47
CA SER A 110 -13.35 -23.73 17.17
C SER A 110 -13.72 -22.77 16.02
N PRO A 111 -12.88 -22.64 14.97
CA PRO A 111 -13.18 -21.74 13.86
C PRO A 111 -14.42 -22.14 13.09
N SER A 112 -15.31 -21.18 12.82
CA SER A 112 -16.52 -21.37 12.02
C SER A 112 -17.01 -20.06 11.41
N GLY A 113 -18.04 -20.12 10.56
CA GLY A 113 -18.66 -18.94 9.97
C GLY A 113 -18.08 -18.57 8.60
N SER A 114 -18.03 -17.28 8.30
CA SER A 114 -17.58 -16.74 7.02
C SER A 114 -16.77 -15.46 7.18
N PHE A 115 -15.96 -15.16 6.18
CA PHE A 115 -15.19 -13.93 6.07
C PHE A 115 -15.09 -13.52 4.61
N ASP A 116 -14.75 -12.26 4.37
CA ASP A 116 -14.56 -11.74 3.03
C ASP A 116 -13.07 -11.57 2.73
N LEU A 117 -12.71 -11.76 1.46
CA LEU A 117 -11.34 -11.60 0.98
C LEU A 117 -11.32 -10.73 -0.29
N MET A 118 -10.23 -10.01 -0.47
CA MET A 118 -9.82 -9.47 -1.77
C MET A 118 -8.40 -9.90 -2.07
N ASP A 119 -8.16 -10.41 -3.27
CA ASP A 119 -6.83 -10.81 -3.71
C ASP A 119 -6.41 -10.09 -4.97
N VAL A 120 -5.13 -9.73 -5.04
CA VAL A 120 -4.44 -9.42 -6.27
C VAL A 120 -3.55 -10.62 -6.55
N PRO A 121 -3.93 -11.51 -7.48
CA PRO A 121 -3.26 -12.78 -7.69
C PRO A 121 -1.74 -12.63 -7.80
N GLY A 122 -1.02 -13.24 -6.86
CA GLY A 122 0.44 -13.27 -6.84
C GLY A 122 1.09 -12.00 -6.31
N VAL A 123 0.32 -11.11 -5.68
CA VAL A 123 0.79 -9.80 -5.21
C VAL A 123 0.40 -9.55 -3.76
N ALA A 124 -0.90 -9.44 -3.47
CA ALA A 124 -1.40 -9.06 -2.16
C ALA A 124 -2.74 -9.73 -1.84
N LEU A 125 -3.04 -9.83 -0.54
CA LEU A 125 -4.27 -10.40 0.00
C LEU A 125 -4.77 -9.53 1.15
N PHE A 126 -6.08 -9.33 1.18
CA PHE A 126 -6.82 -8.68 2.25
C PHE A 126 -7.87 -9.66 2.73
N VAL A 127 -7.90 -9.95 4.02
CA VAL A 127 -8.93 -10.81 4.64
C VAL A 127 -9.59 -10.03 5.75
N HIS A 128 -10.91 -9.89 5.68
CA HIS A 128 -11.70 -9.23 6.70
C HIS A 128 -12.57 -10.27 7.40
N THR A 129 -12.21 -10.58 8.64
CA THR A 129 -12.96 -11.51 9.48
C THR A 129 -13.89 -10.71 10.36
N SER A 130 -15.20 -10.83 10.14
CA SER A 130 -16.20 -10.18 10.99
C SER A 130 -16.78 -11.17 12.00
N GLY A 131 -17.09 -10.68 13.20
CA GLY A 131 -17.94 -11.39 14.17
C GLY A 131 -17.26 -11.94 15.42
N VAL A 132 -18.09 -12.55 16.27
CA VAL A 132 -17.72 -13.10 17.59
C VAL A 132 -16.80 -14.33 17.50
N THR A 133 -16.80 -15.04 16.37
CA THR A 133 -16.08 -16.31 16.20
C THR A 133 -14.55 -16.17 16.29
N PHE A 134 -14.03 -14.98 16.01
CA PHE A 134 -12.60 -14.66 16.14
C PHE A 134 -12.33 -13.66 17.26
N GLY A 135 -13.27 -13.51 18.19
CA GLY A 135 -13.20 -12.59 19.32
C GLY A 135 -13.33 -11.10 18.95
N SER A 136 -13.23 -10.70 17.68
CA SER A 136 -13.43 -9.35 17.15
C SER A 136 -13.42 -9.31 15.62
N ASP A 137 -13.83 -8.16 15.09
CA ASP A 137 -13.50 -7.76 13.73
C ASP A 137 -11.98 -7.60 13.54
N GLN A 138 -11.42 -8.24 12.51
CA GLN A 138 -10.00 -8.12 12.16
C GLN A 138 -9.80 -7.98 10.65
N LEU A 139 -8.87 -7.11 10.27
CA LEU A 139 -8.39 -6.96 8.90
C LEU A 139 -6.96 -7.44 8.81
N HIS A 140 -6.74 -8.49 8.03
CA HIS A 140 -5.43 -9.00 7.66
C HIS A 140 -5.02 -8.41 6.32
N VAL A 141 -3.78 -7.92 6.25
CA VAL A 141 -3.18 -7.37 5.04
C VAL A 141 -1.85 -8.08 4.81
N GLY A 142 -1.63 -8.55 3.59
CA GLY A 142 -0.42 -9.32 3.31
C GLY A 142 -0.03 -9.41 1.86
N LEU A 143 1.14 -9.99 1.66
CA LEU A 143 1.84 -10.04 0.38
C LEU A 143 2.10 -11.48 -0.03
N ALA A 144 2.13 -11.73 -1.33
CA ALA A 144 2.49 -13.05 -1.86
C ALA A 144 3.91 -13.41 -1.39
N LYS A 145 4.05 -14.60 -0.81
CA LYS A 145 5.29 -15.10 -0.22
C LYS A 145 6.30 -15.39 -1.31
N ASN A 146 7.53 -14.91 -1.10
CA ASN A 146 8.68 -15.37 -1.86
C ASN A 146 9.45 -16.43 -1.06
N SER A 147 9.77 -17.56 -1.70
CA SER A 147 10.64 -18.60 -1.14
C SER A 147 12.02 -18.11 -0.68
N GLY A 148 12.49 -16.97 -1.22
CA GLY A 148 13.75 -16.32 -0.84
C GLY A 148 13.62 -15.14 0.14
N ALA A 149 12.42 -14.79 0.61
CA ALA A 149 12.17 -13.50 1.28
C ALA A 149 13.10 -13.17 2.46
N CYS A 150 13.51 -14.16 3.26
CA CYS A 150 14.46 -13.94 4.37
C CYS A 150 15.91 -13.74 3.93
N SER A 151 16.28 -14.29 2.78
CA SER A 151 17.63 -14.16 2.19
C SER A 151 17.73 -13.07 1.13
N ASP A 152 16.60 -12.50 0.70
CA ASP A 152 16.56 -11.49 -0.35
C ASP A 152 17.29 -10.22 0.11
N ASP A 153 18.10 -9.66 -0.78
CA ASP A 153 18.70 -8.35 -0.60
C ASP A 153 17.62 -7.27 -0.72
N VAL A 154 17.32 -6.64 0.41
CA VAL A 154 16.33 -5.56 0.51
C VAL A 154 16.96 -4.18 0.48
N THR A 155 18.23 -4.06 0.07
CA THR A 155 18.92 -2.78 -0.08
C THR A 155 18.22 -1.91 -1.14
N GLY A 156 18.08 -0.64 -0.84
CA GLY A 156 17.69 0.37 -1.82
C GLY A 156 16.84 1.48 -1.22
N ASP A 157 16.35 2.34 -2.11
CA ASP A 157 15.52 3.48 -1.74
C ASP A 157 14.06 3.09 -1.91
N TYR A 158 13.27 3.37 -0.88
CA TYR A 158 11.84 3.09 -0.80
C TYR A 158 11.10 4.39 -0.53
N THR A 159 10.02 4.62 -1.27
CA THR A 159 9.04 5.65 -0.95
C THR A 159 7.99 5.03 -0.06
N PHE A 160 7.54 5.73 0.98
CA PHE A 160 6.53 5.19 1.89
C PHE A 160 5.40 6.15 2.17
N ILE A 161 4.31 5.55 2.64
CA ILE A 161 3.24 6.21 3.37
C ILE A 161 2.97 5.50 4.69
N ARG A 162 2.67 6.26 5.74
CA ARG A 162 2.17 5.76 7.01
C ARG A 162 0.65 5.72 6.96
N THR A 163 0.07 4.68 7.53
CA THR A 163 -1.37 4.46 7.58
C THR A 163 -1.98 4.84 8.93
N GLY A 164 -1.18 5.34 9.88
CA GLY A 164 -1.69 5.85 11.15
C GLY A 164 -2.57 7.09 10.95
N LEU A 165 -3.77 7.05 11.53
CA LEU A 165 -4.68 8.19 11.55
C LEU A 165 -4.26 9.19 12.64
N GLY A 166 -4.58 10.46 12.46
CA GLY A 166 -4.25 11.54 13.40
C GLY A 166 -2.77 11.90 13.47
N LEU A 167 -1.94 11.32 12.61
CA LEU A 167 -0.54 11.66 12.46
C LEU A 167 -0.39 12.88 11.52
N ASP A 168 0.62 13.72 11.76
CA ASP A 168 0.98 14.89 10.94
C ASP A 168 2.22 14.66 10.05
N GLN A 169 3.01 13.62 10.36
CA GLN A 169 4.09 13.07 9.52
C GLN A 169 3.66 11.72 8.90
N ASN A 170 3.38 11.68 7.60
CA ASN A 170 2.78 10.46 7.01
C ASN A 170 3.37 9.98 5.70
N PHE A 171 4.30 10.69 5.07
CA PHE A 171 4.93 10.17 3.86
C PHE A 171 6.42 10.47 3.86
N GLY A 172 7.16 9.75 3.04
CA GLY A 172 8.60 9.94 3.01
C GLY A 172 9.32 8.91 2.20
N MET A 173 10.57 8.72 2.58
CA MET A 173 11.45 7.73 1.98
C MET A 173 12.42 7.17 3.00
N PHE A 174 12.89 5.97 2.74
CA PHE A 174 14.02 5.41 3.45
C PHE A 174 14.96 4.70 2.49
N ARG A 175 16.24 4.66 2.86
CA ARG A 175 17.26 3.78 2.27
C ARG A 175 17.58 2.70 3.27
N SER A 176 17.33 1.46 2.91
CA SER A 176 17.64 0.28 3.71
C SER A 176 18.97 -0.33 3.33
N ASP A 177 19.61 -0.98 4.30
CA ASP A 177 20.68 -1.95 4.07
C ASP A 177 20.11 -3.32 3.61
N THR A 178 21.00 -4.31 3.49
CA THR A 178 20.68 -5.65 2.97
C THR A 178 19.70 -6.44 3.84
N ASN A 179 19.52 -6.05 5.11
CA ASN A 179 18.71 -6.80 6.07
C ASN A 179 17.63 -5.93 6.71
N PHE A 180 17.44 -4.68 6.28
CA PHE A 180 16.56 -3.73 6.98
C PHE A 180 16.91 -3.61 8.47
N VAL A 181 18.21 -3.49 8.78
CA VAL A 181 18.73 -3.31 10.14
C VAL A 181 19.17 -1.89 10.36
N SER A 182 19.86 -1.30 9.39
CA SER A 182 20.15 0.14 9.36
C SER A 182 19.36 0.81 8.25
N VAL A 183 18.70 1.91 8.60
CA VAL A 183 17.95 2.72 7.65
C VAL A 183 18.35 4.18 7.78
N VAL A 184 18.49 4.86 6.64
CA VAL A 184 18.44 6.32 6.57
C VAL A 184 17.03 6.67 6.14
N HIS A 185 16.38 7.64 6.77
CA HIS A 185 15.01 8.01 6.39
C HIS A 185 14.79 9.52 6.40
N SER A 186 13.71 9.92 5.72
CA SER A 186 13.17 11.26 5.78
C SER A 186 11.64 11.19 5.78
N ASP A 187 11.03 11.81 6.77
CA ASP A 187 9.59 11.89 7.02
C ASP A 187 9.14 13.31 6.73
N PHE A 188 8.04 13.42 6.00
CA PHE A 188 7.43 14.67 5.63
C PHE A 188 6.00 14.74 6.13
N GLY A 189 5.61 15.96 6.46
CA GLY A 189 4.27 16.31 6.87
C GLY A 189 3.84 17.64 6.27
N PHE A 190 2.64 18.08 6.65
CA PHE A 190 2.14 19.39 6.30
C PHE A 190 2.06 20.29 7.54
N ASP A 191 2.18 21.59 7.31
CA ASP A 191 1.87 22.62 8.29
C ASP A 191 1.08 23.73 7.61
N ASN A 192 -0.08 24.07 8.14
CA ASN A 192 -0.92 25.17 7.64
C ASN A 192 -1.00 26.37 8.60
N GLY A 193 -0.13 26.43 9.61
CA GLY A 193 -0.09 27.47 10.63
C GLY A 193 -1.38 27.56 11.46
N GLY A 194 -2.12 26.45 11.59
CA GLY A 194 -3.41 26.41 12.26
C GLY A 194 -4.57 27.03 11.49
N VAL A 195 -4.38 27.38 10.21
CA VAL A 195 -5.41 28.00 9.37
C VAL A 195 -5.91 27.00 8.33
N GLY A 196 -7.10 26.43 8.53
CA GLY A 196 -7.67 25.39 7.66
C GLY A 196 -7.76 25.73 6.17
N THR A 197 -7.85 27.01 5.82
CA THR A 197 -7.91 27.49 4.42
C THR A 197 -6.54 27.87 3.84
N ALA A 198 -5.48 27.90 4.64
CA ALA A 198 -4.15 28.22 4.15
C ALA A 198 -3.60 27.11 3.25
N THR A 199 -2.76 27.52 2.31
CA THR A 199 -1.92 26.56 1.58
C THR A 199 -0.83 26.12 2.55
N PRO A 200 -0.69 24.81 2.82
CA PRO A 200 0.29 24.35 3.77
C PRO A 200 1.71 24.49 3.20
N THR A 201 2.69 24.38 4.07
CA THR A 201 4.09 24.13 3.75
C THR A 201 4.40 22.65 3.95
N ILE A 202 5.38 22.15 3.22
CA ILE A 202 5.92 20.81 3.43
C ILE A 202 6.99 20.91 4.50
N MET A 203 6.82 20.15 5.56
CA MET A 203 7.74 20.11 6.70
C MET A 203 8.57 18.83 6.65
N TYR A 204 9.87 18.96 6.87
CA TYR A 204 10.77 17.86 7.18
C TYR A 204 10.74 17.60 8.69
N ARG A 205 10.24 16.42 9.08
CA ARG A 205 9.84 16.10 10.46
C ARG A 205 10.56 14.89 11.06
N SER A 206 11.57 14.35 10.38
CA SER A 206 12.32 13.22 10.95
C SER A 206 13.03 13.64 12.22
N GLY A 207 12.70 13.01 13.35
CA GLY A 207 13.42 13.23 14.61
C GLY A 207 14.87 12.76 14.56
N ARG A 208 15.21 11.87 13.62
CA ARG A 208 16.58 11.38 13.32
C ARG A 208 16.69 11.08 11.83
N ASP A 209 17.90 11.21 11.28
CA ASP A 209 18.15 10.89 9.87
C ASP A 209 18.38 9.40 9.64
N SER A 210 18.72 8.67 10.70
CA SER A 210 19.05 7.26 10.64
C SER A 210 18.58 6.52 11.88
N GLU A 211 18.10 5.30 11.67
CA GLU A 211 17.79 4.36 12.74
C GLU A 211 18.58 3.06 12.55
N THR A 212 18.81 2.39 13.66
CA THR A 212 19.33 1.03 13.68
C THR A 212 18.35 0.18 14.47
N PHE A 213 18.15 -1.06 14.05
CA PHE A 213 17.21 -1.97 14.67
C PHE A 213 17.94 -3.21 15.18
N GLY A 214 17.46 -3.79 16.27
CA GLY A 214 17.83 -5.13 16.67
C GLY A 214 17.30 -6.14 15.65
N ASP A 215 18.12 -7.15 15.34
CA ASP A 215 17.73 -8.23 14.43
C ASP A 215 17.09 -9.37 15.23
N GLY A 216 15.75 -9.41 15.22
CA GLY A 216 14.96 -10.51 15.76
C GLY A 216 14.91 -11.74 14.84
N GLY A 217 15.63 -11.71 13.72
CA GLY A 217 15.66 -12.76 12.72
C GLY A 217 14.60 -12.58 11.64
N CYS A 218 14.44 -13.63 10.83
CA CYS A 218 13.41 -13.72 9.80
C CYS A 218 12.86 -15.13 9.75
N SER A 219 11.53 -15.26 9.79
CA SER A 219 10.80 -16.50 9.54
C SER A 219 9.77 -16.26 8.47
N ASP A 220 9.64 -17.20 7.53
CA ASP A 220 8.57 -17.19 6.54
C ASP A 220 8.45 -15.89 5.71
N GLY A 221 9.57 -15.20 5.53
CA GLY A 221 9.63 -13.94 4.79
C GLY A 221 9.25 -12.70 5.58
N VAL A 222 9.00 -12.85 6.89
CA VAL A 222 8.75 -11.75 7.82
C VAL A 222 10.00 -11.51 8.66
N ARG A 223 10.54 -10.31 8.55
CA ARG A 223 11.67 -9.84 9.34
C ARG A 223 11.16 -9.21 10.63
N THR A 224 11.60 -9.72 11.78
CA THR A 224 11.23 -9.15 13.09
C THR A 224 12.33 -8.20 13.54
N ARG A 225 11.96 -6.98 13.88
CA ARG A 225 12.90 -5.92 14.27
C ARG A 225 12.48 -5.32 15.59
N THR A 226 13.47 -4.91 16.37
CA THR A 226 13.24 -4.18 17.62
C THR A 226 13.90 -2.82 17.52
N ASP A 227 13.26 -1.76 18.00
CA ASP A 227 13.99 -0.51 18.22
C ASP A 227 15.19 -0.76 19.17
N MET A 228 16.30 -0.03 19.02
CA MET A 228 17.50 -0.20 19.86
C MET A 228 17.24 0.09 21.34
N GLY A 229 16.13 0.75 21.68
CA GLY A 229 15.64 0.89 23.05
C GLY A 229 14.98 -0.37 23.64
N GLY A 230 14.70 -1.37 22.80
CA GLY A 230 14.08 -2.65 23.18
C GLY A 230 12.60 -2.56 23.58
N THR A 231 11.97 -1.40 23.43
CA THR A 231 10.58 -1.17 23.87
C THR A 231 9.56 -1.64 22.84
N ASP A 232 9.83 -1.45 21.55
CA ASP A 232 8.90 -1.77 20.48
C ASP A 232 9.47 -2.86 19.56
N THR A 233 8.65 -3.88 19.30
CA THR A 233 8.90 -4.89 18.26
C THR A 233 7.96 -4.61 17.10
N PHE A 234 8.50 -4.63 15.89
CA PHE A 234 7.73 -4.46 14.67
C PHE A 234 8.13 -5.50 13.62
N ARG A 235 7.20 -5.77 12.70
CA ARG A 235 7.37 -6.81 11.68
C ARG A 235 7.36 -6.20 10.29
N ALA A 236 8.39 -6.51 9.52
CA ALA A 236 8.56 -6.06 8.16
C ALA A 236 8.35 -7.23 7.19
N MET A 237 7.29 -7.14 6.39
CA MET A 237 7.06 -8.05 5.27
C MET A 237 7.57 -7.39 4.00
N ILE A 238 8.58 -7.99 3.37
CA ILE A 238 9.25 -7.41 2.21
C ILE A 238 9.22 -8.42 1.07
N THR A 239 8.66 -8.01 -0.06
CA THR A 239 8.69 -8.80 -1.28
C THR A 239 9.97 -8.52 -2.06
N GLN A 240 10.43 -9.53 -2.82
CA GLN A 240 11.57 -9.38 -3.74
C GLN A 240 11.40 -8.20 -4.70
N SER A 241 10.18 -7.95 -5.16
CA SER A 241 9.89 -6.86 -6.09
C SER A 241 9.70 -5.50 -5.41
N GLY A 242 9.96 -5.40 -4.11
CA GLY A 242 10.09 -4.10 -3.44
C GLY A 242 8.82 -3.54 -2.81
N LEU A 243 7.73 -4.32 -2.72
CA LEU A 243 6.60 -4.00 -1.86
C LEU A 243 6.93 -4.36 -0.41
N PHE A 244 6.71 -3.43 0.49
CA PHE A 244 7.08 -3.49 1.89
C PHE A 244 5.87 -3.08 2.75
N LEU A 245 5.55 -3.90 3.75
CA LEU A 245 4.56 -3.59 4.78
C LEU A 245 5.24 -3.65 6.14
N LEU A 246 5.09 -2.57 6.92
CA LEU A 246 5.45 -2.52 8.32
C LEU A 246 4.19 -2.60 9.16
N ASP A 247 4.18 -3.58 10.05
CA ASP A 247 3.27 -3.60 11.17
C ASP A 247 3.97 -3.00 12.38
N LEU A 248 3.57 -1.77 12.74
CA LEU A 248 4.05 -1.06 13.92
C LEU A 248 3.09 -1.31 15.09
N PRO A 249 3.54 -1.10 16.35
CA PRO A 249 2.68 -1.21 17.51
C PRO A 249 1.38 -0.41 17.39
N ALA A 250 0.34 -0.87 18.10
CA ALA A 250 -0.95 -0.20 18.15
C ALA A 250 -0.79 1.30 18.42
N SER A 251 -1.63 2.12 17.78
CA SER A 251 -1.58 3.61 17.75
C SER A 251 -0.48 4.26 16.92
N GLN A 252 0.60 3.55 16.54
CA GLN A 252 1.64 4.11 15.67
C GLN A 252 1.28 4.05 14.18
N GLY A 253 0.33 3.17 13.83
CA GLY A 253 -0.14 2.94 12.46
C GLY A 253 0.87 2.17 11.61
N GLY A 254 0.41 1.48 10.57
CA GLY A 254 1.32 0.73 9.69
C GLY A 254 2.12 1.63 8.75
N MET A 255 3.03 1.03 8.00
CA MET A 255 3.70 1.69 6.87
C MET A 255 3.61 0.82 5.63
N VAL A 256 3.25 1.41 4.50
CA VAL A 256 3.32 0.79 3.18
C VAL A 256 4.41 1.49 2.40
N ALA A 257 5.38 0.73 1.91
CA ALA A 257 6.51 1.29 1.17
C ALA A 257 6.78 0.52 -0.11
N PHE A 258 7.23 1.24 -1.13
CA PHE A 258 7.52 0.72 -2.45
C PHE A 258 8.95 1.10 -2.86
N LYS A 259 9.69 0.13 -3.37
CA LYS A 259 11.02 0.37 -3.92
C LYS A 259 10.94 1.33 -5.10
N THR A 260 11.77 2.36 -5.07
CA THR A 260 11.72 3.50 -5.99
C THR A 260 11.98 3.12 -7.45
N ASP A 261 12.70 2.02 -7.70
CA ASP A 261 12.95 1.49 -9.04
C ASP A 261 11.72 0.78 -9.66
N LYS A 262 10.71 0.47 -8.85
CA LYS A 262 9.40 -0.07 -9.27
C LYS A 262 8.27 0.94 -9.16
N ALA A 263 8.59 2.17 -8.78
CA ALA A 263 7.63 3.26 -8.69
C ALA A 263 6.84 3.43 -10.00
N ALA A 264 5.54 3.61 -9.87
CA ALA A 264 4.69 3.88 -11.02
C ALA A 264 4.95 5.29 -11.56
N THR A 265 4.68 5.46 -12.84
CA THR A 265 4.58 6.76 -13.49
C THR A 265 3.13 7.14 -13.70
N LEU A 266 2.84 8.42 -13.94
CA LEU A 266 1.48 8.86 -14.22
C LEU A 266 0.85 8.14 -15.43
N ALA A 267 1.66 7.80 -16.43
CA ALA A 267 1.20 7.06 -17.61
C ALA A 267 0.66 5.66 -17.27
N ASP A 268 1.14 5.04 -16.18
CA ASP A 268 0.68 3.72 -15.76
C ASP A 268 -0.76 3.73 -15.24
N PHE A 269 -1.28 4.89 -14.85
CA PHE A 269 -2.67 5.05 -14.46
C PHE A 269 -3.62 5.09 -15.64
N ALA A 270 -3.17 5.28 -16.89
CA ALA A 270 -4.08 5.51 -18.00
C ALA A 270 -4.85 4.26 -18.43
N SER A 271 -6.17 4.42 -18.66
CA SER A 271 -7.06 3.37 -19.19
C SER A 271 -7.05 2.09 -18.36
N LYS A 272 -7.07 2.24 -17.04
CA LYS A 272 -7.05 1.18 -16.04
C LYS A 272 -8.40 1.09 -15.32
N ARG A 273 -8.63 -0.07 -14.71
CA ARG A 273 -9.72 -0.30 -13.77
C ARG A 273 -9.13 -0.69 -12.44
N PHE A 274 -9.72 -0.17 -11.37
CA PHE A 274 -9.27 -0.38 -10.01
C PHE A 274 -10.39 -0.91 -9.14
N LYS A 275 -10.01 -1.72 -8.17
CA LYS A 275 -10.82 -2.09 -7.01
C LYS A 275 -10.03 -1.81 -5.75
N GLY A 276 -10.71 -1.56 -4.63
CA GLY A 276 -10.01 -1.18 -3.42
C GLY A 276 -10.91 -0.98 -2.23
N ILE A 277 -10.32 -0.48 -1.15
CA ILE A 277 -10.99 -0.18 0.10
C ILE A 277 -10.47 1.15 0.62
N SER A 278 -11.35 2.04 1.03
CA SER A 278 -11.04 3.20 1.86
C SER A 278 -11.34 2.92 3.32
N PHE A 279 -10.56 3.55 4.19
CA PHE A 279 -10.67 3.53 5.64
C PHE A 279 -10.79 4.98 6.12
N PRO A 280 -12.01 5.57 6.07
CA PRO A 280 -12.26 6.89 6.63
C PRO A 280 -12.10 6.90 8.16
N ASP A 281 -11.83 8.05 8.76
CA ASP A 281 -11.74 8.17 10.22
C ASP A 281 -13.09 8.18 10.95
N ASN A 282 -14.18 8.47 10.23
CA ASN A 282 -15.52 8.70 10.80
C ASN A 282 -16.58 7.68 10.37
N SER A 283 -16.20 6.64 9.62
CA SER A 283 -17.08 5.57 9.18
C SER A 283 -16.33 4.23 9.09
N GLY A 284 -17.07 3.16 8.82
CA GLY A 284 -16.46 1.85 8.54
C GLY A 284 -15.75 1.83 7.19
N PRO A 285 -15.01 0.75 6.89
CA PRO A 285 -14.38 0.58 5.58
C PRO A 285 -15.39 0.66 4.43
N GLU A 286 -15.00 1.30 3.33
CA GLU A 286 -15.85 1.48 2.15
C GLU A 286 -15.17 0.91 0.91
N LEU A 287 -15.93 0.20 0.09
CA LEU A 287 -15.42 -0.37 -1.16
C LEU A 287 -15.21 0.71 -2.20
N ILE A 288 -14.12 0.59 -2.96
CA ILE A 288 -13.78 1.47 -4.07
C ILE A 288 -13.84 0.69 -5.38
N SER A 289 -14.50 1.29 -6.37
CA SER A 289 -14.43 0.88 -7.77
C SER A 289 -14.06 2.09 -8.61
N ALA A 290 -12.98 2.03 -9.38
CA ALA A 290 -12.59 3.18 -10.19
C ALA A 290 -12.18 2.79 -11.62
N THR A 291 -12.39 3.71 -12.55
CA THR A 291 -11.90 3.61 -13.92
C THR A 291 -11.20 4.90 -14.29
N SER A 292 -9.98 4.77 -14.79
CA SER A 292 -9.20 5.91 -15.26
C SER A 292 -9.37 6.13 -16.76
N GLY A 293 -9.36 7.40 -17.14
CA GLY A 293 -9.37 7.83 -18.54
C GLY A 293 -8.02 7.67 -19.22
N THR A 294 -7.92 8.20 -20.44
CA THR A 294 -6.64 8.34 -21.14
C THR A 294 -5.79 9.46 -20.53
N MET A 295 -4.48 9.44 -20.78
CA MET A 295 -3.64 10.62 -20.54
C MET A 295 -4.18 11.82 -21.32
N SER A 296 -4.45 12.94 -20.64
CA SER A 296 -4.86 14.16 -21.32
C SER A 296 -3.64 14.88 -21.92
N THR A 297 -3.76 15.41 -23.15
CA THR A 297 -2.80 16.38 -23.69
C THR A 297 -3.01 17.73 -23.00
N GLY A 298 -2.24 18.03 -21.96
CA GLY A 298 -2.45 19.16 -21.06
C GLY A 298 -1.72 18.93 -19.74
N PRO A 299 -1.90 19.76 -18.70
CA PRO A 299 -1.10 19.66 -17.47
C PRO A 299 -1.18 18.21 -16.98
N ASP A 300 -0.04 17.52 -16.87
CA ASP A 300 0.06 16.07 -16.77
C ASP A 300 -0.94 15.49 -15.74
N GLN A 301 -2.05 14.91 -16.22
CA GLN A 301 -3.08 14.30 -15.37
C GLN A 301 -3.74 13.09 -16.03
N VAL A 302 -4.34 12.26 -15.16
CA VAL A 302 -5.29 11.21 -15.54
C VAL A 302 -6.58 11.43 -14.76
N ALA A 303 -7.70 11.54 -15.47
CA ALA A 303 -9.03 11.59 -14.86
C ALA A 303 -9.41 10.20 -14.34
N ILE A 304 -10.04 10.13 -13.17
CA ILE A 304 -10.49 8.90 -12.53
C ILE A 304 -11.95 9.08 -12.12
N ALA A 305 -12.83 8.25 -12.66
CA ALA A 305 -14.18 8.09 -12.13
C ALA A 305 -14.16 7.00 -11.07
N ALA A 306 -14.51 7.32 -9.83
CA ALA A 306 -14.49 6.41 -8.70
C ALA A 306 -15.85 6.37 -8.00
N ASP A 307 -16.35 5.17 -7.74
CA ASP A 307 -17.44 4.91 -6.81
C ASP A 307 -16.83 4.49 -5.48
N ILE A 308 -17.12 5.23 -4.41
CA ILE A 308 -16.68 4.94 -3.05
C ILE A 308 -17.92 4.85 -2.17
N GLY A 309 -18.17 3.65 -1.63
CA GLY A 309 -19.43 3.36 -0.95
C GLY A 309 -20.62 3.70 -1.85
N ALA A 310 -21.48 4.61 -1.39
CA ALA A 310 -22.67 5.07 -2.14
C ALA A 310 -22.43 6.32 -3.00
N SER A 311 -21.20 6.84 -3.08
CA SER A 311 -20.88 8.11 -3.72
C SER A 311 -20.04 7.93 -4.98
N THR A 312 -20.41 8.63 -6.06
CA THR A 312 -19.59 8.72 -7.28
C THR A 312 -18.79 10.02 -7.30
N MET A 313 -17.49 9.91 -7.56
CA MET A 313 -16.54 11.01 -7.57
C MET A 313 -15.73 11.07 -8.87
N ASN A 314 -15.44 12.29 -9.32
CA ASN A 314 -14.54 12.54 -10.44
C ASN A 314 -13.24 13.15 -9.91
N LEU A 315 -12.19 12.36 -9.96
CA LEU A 315 -10.87 12.69 -9.44
C LEU A 315 -9.90 12.97 -10.59
N ASN A 316 -8.84 13.74 -10.30
CA ASN A 316 -7.70 13.88 -11.21
C ASN A 316 -6.43 13.54 -10.46
N ILE A 317 -5.76 12.47 -10.87
CA ILE A 317 -4.45 12.12 -10.33
C ILE A 317 -3.34 12.83 -11.11
N ARG A 318 -2.34 13.31 -10.39
CA ARG A 318 -1.15 13.98 -10.92
C ARG A 318 0.10 13.56 -10.17
N ALA A 319 1.25 13.67 -10.81
CA ALA A 319 2.53 13.62 -10.11
C ALA A 319 2.67 14.83 -9.15
N LEU A 320 3.42 14.67 -8.05
CA LEU A 320 3.68 15.79 -7.14
C LEU A 320 4.37 16.97 -7.84
N ALA A 321 5.31 16.67 -8.74
CA ALA A 321 6.11 17.64 -9.50
C ALA A 321 5.31 18.51 -10.47
N THR A 322 4.08 18.14 -10.82
CA THR A 322 3.25 18.94 -11.72
C THR A 322 2.87 20.24 -11.00
N THR A 323 3.45 21.35 -11.47
CA THR A 323 3.16 22.70 -10.95
C THR A 323 1.67 22.97 -11.08
N THR A 324 1.02 23.27 -9.97
CA THR A 324 -0.37 23.73 -9.98
C THR A 324 -0.39 25.06 -10.72
N THR A 325 -1.06 25.14 -11.87
CA THR A 325 -1.40 26.45 -12.44
C THR A 325 -2.15 27.23 -11.37
N ILE A 326 -1.67 28.41 -11.03
CA ILE A 326 -2.13 29.29 -9.92
C ILE A 326 -3.67 29.55 -9.94
N GLY A 327 -4.37 29.22 -11.02
CA GLY A 327 -5.84 29.28 -11.15
C GLY A 327 -6.63 27.98 -10.93
N SER A 328 -6.00 26.83 -10.64
CA SER A 328 -6.70 25.57 -10.30
C SER A 328 -6.84 25.32 -8.80
N MET A 329 -6.43 26.28 -7.96
CA MET A 329 -6.57 26.25 -6.51
C MET A 329 -8.02 26.48 -6.10
N THR A 330 -8.87 25.46 -6.21
CA THR A 330 -10.05 25.40 -5.34
C THR A 330 -9.58 25.03 -3.94
N SER A 331 -10.07 25.73 -2.92
CA SER A 331 -9.77 25.41 -1.52
C SER A 331 -10.19 23.96 -1.22
N PRO A 332 -9.29 23.12 -0.67
CA PRO A 332 -7.93 23.47 -0.23
C PRO A 332 -6.85 23.23 -1.29
N ALA A 333 -5.91 24.17 -1.39
CA ALA A 333 -4.76 24.08 -2.28
C ALA A 333 -3.63 23.20 -1.71
N TYR A 334 -2.94 22.47 -2.58
CA TYR A 334 -1.72 21.72 -2.24
C TYR A 334 -0.50 22.63 -2.06
N PRO A 335 0.50 22.22 -1.27
CA PRO A 335 1.77 22.93 -1.19
C PRO A 335 2.56 22.84 -2.51
N ASP A 336 3.58 23.68 -2.64
CA ASP A 336 4.58 23.53 -3.69
C ASP A 336 5.61 22.44 -3.34
N PHE A 337 5.44 21.26 -3.96
CA PHE A 337 6.33 20.11 -3.80
C PHE A 337 7.73 20.30 -4.41
N THR A 338 7.92 21.35 -5.22
CA THR A 338 9.19 21.64 -5.91
C THR A 338 10.14 22.51 -5.10
N THR A 339 9.71 22.97 -3.93
CA THR A 339 10.56 23.69 -2.97
C THR A 339 11.22 22.72 -1.99
N THR A 340 12.38 23.11 -1.46
CA THR A 340 13.01 22.35 -0.38
C THR A 340 12.10 22.37 0.85
N PRO A 341 11.79 21.20 1.46
CA PRO A 341 10.99 21.14 2.68
C PRO A 341 11.54 22.04 3.79
N VAL A 342 10.63 22.70 4.49
CA VAL A 342 10.96 23.54 5.65
C VAL A 342 11.30 22.62 6.81
N MET A 343 12.35 22.94 7.55
CA MET A 343 12.76 22.16 8.72
C MET A 343 11.78 22.36 9.87
N ASP A 344 11.29 21.27 10.44
CA ASP A 344 10.58 21.29 11.72
C ASP A 344 11.55 21.39 12.91
N ALA A 345 11.10 21.96 14.02
CA ALA A 345 11.93 22.13 15.22
C ALA A 345 12.36 20.79 15.86
N SER A 346 11.64 19.70 15.59
CA SER A 346 11.98 18.35 16.03
C SER A 346 13.09 17.69 15.21
N ALA A 347 13.41 18.21 14.02
CA ALA A 347 14.42 17.62 13.16
C ALA A 347 15.85 17.91 13.65
N PRO A 348 16.81 16.99 13.44
CA PRO A 348 18.20 17.18 13.88
C PRO A 348 18.94 18.26 13.08
N GLY A 349 18.45 18.58 11.87
CA GLY A 349 19.01 19.57 10.97
C GLY A 349 18.10 19.83 9.77
N PRO A 350 18.48 20.77 8.88
CA PRO A 350 17.72 21.01 7.66
C PRO A 350 17.77 19.77 6.75
N PHE A 351 16.72 19.55 5.95
CA PHE A 351 16.65 18.39 5.05
C PHE A 351 17.88 18.28 4.13
N SER A 352 18.48 19.40 3.72
CA SER A 352 19.71 19.41 2.91
C SER A 352 20.92 18.71 3.55
N SER A 353 20.90 18.49 4.87
CA SER A 353 21.93 17.71 5.58
C SER A 353 21.64 16.20 5.62
N ASN A 354 20.41 15.79 5.33
CA ASN A 354 20.02 14.39 5.29
C ASN A 354 20.67 13.69 4.07
N PRO A 355 21.22 12.47 4.22
CA PRO A 355 21.88 11.76 3.11
C PRO A 355 20.99 11.47 1.90
N LEU A 356 19.66 11.45 2.08
CA LEU A 356 18.71 11.24 0.99
C LEU A 356 18.50 12.50 0.14
N ALA A 357 18.75 13.70 0.67
CA ALA A 357 18.52 14.96 -0.03
C ALA A 357 19.41 15.14 -1.26
N ALA A 358 20.57 14.48 -1.30
CA ALA A 358 21.43 14.48 -2.49
C ALA A 358 20.77 13.76 -3.69
N THR A 359 19.99 12.71 -3.43
CA THR A 359 19.24 11.97 -4.45
C THR A 359 17.88 12.60 -4.70
N TYR A 360 17.24 13.09 -3.63
CA TYR A 360 15.87 13.60 -3.64
C TYR A 360 15.80 15.00 -3.01
N PRO A 361 16.22 16.06 -3.71
CA PRO A 361 16.36 17.40 -3.11
C PRO A 361 15.02 18.03 -2.69
N THR A 362 13.90 17.53 -3.20
CA THR A 362 12.54 18.02 -2.91
C THR A 362 11.54 16.87 -2.93
N THR A 363 10.39 17.04 -2.31
CA THR A 363 9.34 16.00 -2.33
C THR A 363 8.76 15.71 -3.72
N ALA A 364 8.91 16.63 -4.68
CA ALA A 364 8.56 16.40 -6.08
C ALA A 364 9.46 15.38 -6.77
N SER A 365 10.69 15.18 -6.28
CA SER A 365 11.66 14.24 -6.86
C SER A 365 11.47 12.79 -6.39
N ILE A 366 10.57 12.54 -5.44
CA ILE A 366 10.30 11.22 -4.87
C ILE A 366 9.53 10.37 -5.89
N PRO A 367 10.10 9.25 -6.37
CA PRO A 367 9.43 8.39 -7.35
C PRO A 367 8.14 7.79 -6.80
N GLY A 368 7.12 7.72 -7.66
CA GLY A 368 5.87 7.01 -7.36
C GLY A 368 4.89 7.80 -6.49
N MET A 369 5.15 9.08 -6.24
CA MET A 369 4.26 9.94 -5.45
C MET A 369 3.30 10.75 -6.32
N PHE A 370 2.04 10.78 -5.89
CA PHE A 370 0.94 11.39 -6.60
C PHE A 370 0.04 12.21 -5.66
N LYS A 371 -0.73 13.12 -6.24
CA LYS A 371 -1.79 13.90 -5.58
C LYS A 371 -3.11 13.78 -6.35
N PHE A 372 -4.23 13.90 -5.65
CA PHE A 372 -5.57 13.98 -6.28
C PHE A 372 -6.13 15.39 -6.13
N GLU A 373 -6.33 16.12 -7.23
CA GLU A 373 -6.69 17.56 -7.17
C GLU A 373 -8.13 17.86 -6.78
N THR A 374 -9.05 16.92 -6.95
CA THR A 374 -10.41 17.03 -6.42
C THR A 374 -10.53 16.07 -5.25
N GLY A 375 -10.77 16.62 -4.05
CA GLY A 375 -10.78 15.85 -2.81
C GLY A 375 -11.84 14.75 -2.82
N LEU A 376 -11.54 13.66 -2.12
CA LEU A 376 -12.50 12.61 -1.79
C LEU A 376 -13.52 13.18 -0.80
N ALA A 377 -14.69 13.62 -1.26
CA ALA A 377 -15.90 14.07 -0.54
C ALA A 377 -15.78 15.11 0.62
N ASP A 378 -14.64 15.26 1.29
CA ASP A 378 -14.46 15.94 2.58
C ASP A 378 -13.53 17.17 2.49
N LYS A 379 -13.29 17.70 1.28
CA LYS A 379 -12.31 18.77 1.05
C LYS A 379 -10.88 18.37 1.49
N GLY A 380 -10.55 17.10 1.64
CA GLY A 380 -9.21 16.67 2.02
C GLY A 380 -8.19 16.74 0.89
N ARG A 381 -6.91 16.88 1.24
CA ARG A 381 -5.76 16.72 0.32
C ARG A 381 -5.33 15.26 0.33
N VAL A 382 -5.22 14.65 -0.84
CA VAL A 382 -4.80 13.25 -0.97
C VAL A 382 -3.38 13.18 -1.49
N ILE A 383 -2.54 12.45 -0.76
CA ILE A 383 -1.23 12.00 -1.24
C ILE A 383 -1.31 10.50 -1.43
N ALA A 384 -0.77 10.00 -2.53
CA ALA A 384 -0.71 8.58 -2.79
C ALA A 384 0.68 8.18 -3.25
N VAL A 385 1.05 6.95 -2.92
CA VAL A 385 2.19 6.27 -3.48
C VAL A 385 1.67 5.14 -4.38
N ALA A 386 2.35 4.88 -5.50
CA ALA A 386 1.99 3.79 -6.40
C ALA A 386 3.22 3.08 -6.97
N MET A 387 3.10 1.77 -7.17
CA MET A 387 4.13 0.93 -7.78
C MET A 387 3.55 -0.04 -8.79
N LYS A 388 4.41 -0.50 -9.71
CA LYS A 388 4.09 -1.60 -10.61
C LYS A 388 4.65 -2.89 -10.05
N PHE A 389 3.78 -3.87 -9.86
CA PHE A 389 4.15 -5.23 -9.47
C PHE A 389 3.50 -6.21 -10.43
N ASN A 390 4.30 -7.07 -11.08
CA ASN A 390 3.80 -7.99 -12.13
C ASN A 390 2.91 -7.32 -13.18
N ASN A 391 3.30 -6.12 -13.63
CA ASN A 391 2.55 -5.26 -14.56
C ASN A 391 1.18 -4.76 -14.06
N LYS A 392 0.86 -4.97 -12.79
CA LYS A 392 -0.32 -4.43 -12.12
C LYS A 392 0.05 -3.24 -11.25
N LEU A 393 -0.79 -2.22 -11.26
CA LEU A 393 -0.65 -1.07 -10.38
C LEU A 393 -1.23 -1.36 -9.00
N ILE A 394 -0.46 -1.08 -7.95
CA ILE A 394 -0.93 -0.99 -6.57
C ILE A 394 -0.78 0.46 -6.16
N VAL A 395 -1.82 1.03 -5.56
CA VAL A 395 -1.85 2.41 -5.10
C VAL A 395 -2.28 2.41 -3.66
N THR A 396 -1.55 3.10 -2.80
CA THR A 396 -1.99 3.35 -1.43
C THR A 396 -1.97 4.85 -1.21
N GLY A 397 -2.97 5.40 -0.55
CA GLY A 397 -3.02 6.84 -0.30
C GLY A 397 -3.58 7.18 1.07
N MET A 398 -3.36 8.45 1.42
CA MET A 398 -3.77 9.09 2.67
C MET A 398 -4.57 10.35 2.35
N VAL A 399 -5.54 10.66 3.19
CA VAL A 399 -6.38 11.84 3.11
C VAL A 399 -6.03 12.77 4.26
N TYR A 400 -5.63 13.99 3.94
CA TYR A 400 -5.31 15.03 4.90
C TYR A 400 -6.44 16.02 5.03
N ASN A 401 -6.95 16.15 6.25
CA ASN A 401 -7.93 17.15 6.60
C ASN A 401 -7.41 18.05 7.72
N HIS A 402 -7.96 19.26 7.76
CA HIS A 402 -7.69 20.15 8.87
C HIS A 402 -8.44 19.65 10.10
N ARG A 403 -7.73 19.56 11.22
CA ARG A 403 -8.31 19.30 12.53
C ARG A 403 -7.88 20.40 13.49
N ASP A 404 -8.76 20.72 14.43
CA ASP A 404 -8.49 21.66 15.51
C ASP A 404 -8.44 20.97 16.88
N THR A 405 -8.03 21.71 17.90
CA THR A 405 -7.93 21.19 19.29
C THR A 405 -9.27 20.75 19.92
N SER A 406 -10.40 20.96 19.24
CA SER A 406 -11.70 20.46 19.67
C SER A 406 -12.06 19.10 19.03
N ASP A 407 -11.40 18.74 17.93
CA ASP A 407 -11.54 17.43 17.29
C ASP A 407 -10.82 16.33 18.09
N THR A 408 -11.40 15.13 18.10
CA THR A 408 -10.79 13.93 18.71
C THR A 408 -9.82 13.28 17.74
N ASN A 409 -8.59 13.03 18.19
CA ASN A 409 -7.60 12.26 17.47
C ASN A 409 -7.96 10.77 17.51
N PRO A 410 -8.24 10.12 16.36
CA PRO A 410 -8.65 8.73 16.30
C PRO A 410 -7.57 7.74 16.79
N SER A 411 -6.28 8.13 16.80
CA SER A 411 -5.21 7.25 17.28
C SER A 411 -5.08 7.19 18.81
N THR A 412 -5.46 8.27 19.51
CA THR A 412 -5.26 8.39 20.97
C THR A 412 -6.57 8.44 21.75
N GLY A 413 -7.69 8.74 21.09
CA GLY A 413 -8.97 9.03 21.76
C GLY A 413 -8.98 10.35 22.54
N LEU A 414 -7.89 11.12 22.50
CA LEU A 414 -7.77 12.46 23.09
C LEU A 414 -7.96 13.51 22.00
N ASN A 415 -8.18 14.77 22.39
CA ASN A 415 -8.22 15.86 21.42
C ASN A 415 -6.84 16.07 20.75
N PHE A 416 -6.84 16.62 19.53
CA PHE A 416 -5.60 17.07 18.90
C PHE A 416 -4.90 18.13 19.77
N SER A 417 -3.57 18.05 19.85
CA SER A 417 -2.75 18.97 20.62
C SER A 417 -2.65 20.36 19.99
N GLU A 418 -2.85 20.46 18.69
CA GLU A 418 -2.79 21.72 17.94
C GLU A 418 -3.71 21.69 16.71
N ASN A 419 -3.95 22.86 16.13
CA ASN A 419 -4.67 22.98 14.86
C ASN A 419 -3.69 22.73 13.72
N ASN A 420 -3.92 21.72 12.88
CA ASN A 420 -3.06 21.42 11.74
C ASN A 420 -3.76 20.54 10.68
N LEU A 421 -3.02 20.02 9.69
CA LEU A 421 -3.45 18.98 8.77
C LEU A 421 -2.97 17.60 9.25
N TYR A 422 -3.90 16.68 9.39
CA TYR A 422 -3.64 15.33 9.88
C TYR A 422 -4.17 14.29 8.89
N ASN A 423 -3.57 13.09 8.90
CA ASN A 423 -4.12 11.95 8.18
C ASN A 423 -5.45 11.52 8.82
N THR A 424 -6.54 11.63 8.08
CA THR A 424 -7.90 11.29 8.52
C THR A 424 -8.50 10.14 7.71
N GLY A 425 -7.69 9.46 6.92
CA GLY A 425 -8.17 8.30 6.21
C GLY A 425 -7.13 7.74 5.26
N ASN A 426 -7.20 6.45 5.03
CA ASN A 426 -6.32 5.78 4.08
C ASN A 426 -7.15 5.07 3.02
N PHE A 427 -6.52 4.72 1.91
CA PHE A 427 -7.12 3.80 0.95
C PHE A 427 -6.05 2.97 0.27
N ILE A 428 -6.49 1.87 -0.32
CA ILE A 428 -5.69 1.06 -1.21
C ILE A 428 -6.49 0.69 -2.45
N LEU A 429 -5.84 0.74 -3.62
CA LEU A 429 -6.39 0.38 -4.92
C LEU A 429 -5.49 -0.64 -5.61
N PHE A 430 -6.12 -1.56 -6.33
CA PHE A 430 -5.50 -2.61 -7.11
C PHE A 430 -6.00 -2.55 -8.54
N GLU A 431 -5.08 -2.64 -9.50
CA GLU A 431 -5.45 -2.82 -10.89
C GLU A 431 -6.13 -4.17 -11.12
N LYS A 432 -7.32 -4.15 -11.75
CA LYS A 432 -8.06 -5.34 -12.17
C LYS A 432 -7.46 -5.99 -13.41
#